data_AF-A0A9D5PKJ2-F1
#
_entry.id   AF-A0A9D5PKJ2-F1
#
_cell.length_a   1.000
_cell.length_b   1.000
_cell.length_c   1.000
_cell.angle_alpha   90.00
_cell.angle_beta   90.00
_cell.angle_gamma   90.00
#
_symmetry.space_group_name_H-M   'P 1'
#
loop_
_entity.id
_entity.type
_entity.pdbx_description
1 polymer ?
#
loop_
_entity_poly.entity_id
_entity_poly.type
_entity_poly.pdbx_seq_one_letter_code
_entity_poly.pdbx_strand_id
1 'polypeptide(L)'
;MSFIEKLLKVFVPWKSKKWVMWKAHLDPTTCAECRDLHGKIFLTKSVGSMVVWPAHSHCRCQLNGMDVIPAGRATEAGEEGADYYLANKGKLPSNYISKDAAKELGWNNKKGNLAEIANGKMIGGDIYKNNEGRLPQADGRIWYEADINYTSGYRGLDRIFYSNDGLIFVSYDHGYTFYEITNEIGE
;
A
#
# COMPACT_ATOMS: atom_id res chain seq x y z
N MET A 1 -3.37 -14.54 14.74
CA MET A 1 -2.72 -13.23 14.56
C MET A 1 -2.42 -13.05 13.09
N SER A 2 -2.83 -11.93 12.51
CA SER A 2 -2.51 -11.57 11.12
C SER A 2 -0.99 -11.40 10.93
N PHE A 3 -0.51 -11.44 9.69
CA PHE A 3 0.91 -11.20 9.39
C PHE A 3 1.37 -9.86 9.97
N ILE A 4 0.59 -8.80 9.76
CA ILE A 4 0.91 -7.46 10.27
C ILE A 4 0.94 -7.39 11.81
N GLU A 5 0.08 -8.12 12.52
CA GLU A 5 0.14 -8.19 13.99
C GLU A 5 1.43 -8.87 14.47
N LYS A 6 1.90 -9.89 13.75
CA LYS A 6 3.20 -10.52 14.07
C LYS A 6 4.35 -9.57 13.74
N LEU A 7 4.29 -8.90 12.60
CA LEU A 7 5.29 -7.94 12.17
C LEU A 7 5.45 -6.80 13.18
N LEU A 8 4.34 -6.13 13.54
CA LEU A 8 4.34 -5.00 14.47
C LEU A 8 4.73 -5.37 15.91
N LYS A 9 4.68 -6.66 16.28
CA LYS A 9 5.20 -7.15 17.56
C LYS A 9 6.72 -7.32 17.58
N VAL A 10 7.32 -7.57 16.41
CA VAL A 10 8.75 -7.84 16.26
C VAL A 10 9.52 -6.59 15.80
N PHE A 11 8.83 -5.68 15.12
CA PHE A 11 9.41 -4.51 14.50
C PHE A 11 8.59 -3.27 14.88
N VAL A 12 9.25 -2.29 15.50
CA VAL A 12 8.67 -0.96 15.73
C VAL A 12 8.95 -0.13 14.48
N PRO A 13 7.92 0.19 13.67
CA PRO A 13 8.13 1.00 12.48
C PRO A 13 8.61 2.40 12.85
N TRP A 14 9.66 2.85 12.16
CA TRP A 14 10.09 4.25 12.20
C TRP A 14 9.08 5.13 11.47
N LYS A 15 9.14 6.43 11.75
CA LYS A 15 8.32 7.41 11.06
C LYS A 15 9.02 7.94 9.82
N SER A 16 8.28 8.00 8.71
CA SER A 16 8.73 8.60 7.48
C SER A 16 9.02 10.10 7.67
N LYS A 17 10.17 10.54 7.19
CA LYS A 17 10.50 11.97 7.07
C LYS A 17 9.81 12.61 5.86
N LYS A 18 9.48 11.80 4.84
CA LYS A 18 8.94 12.25 3.54
C LYS A 18 7.42 12.32 3.52
N TRP A 19 6.74 11.41 4.21
CA TRP A 19 5.29 11.25 4.09
C TRP A 19 4.56 11.34 5.42
N VAL A 20 3.45 12.07 5.39
CA VAL A 20 2.47 12.13 6.48
C VAL A 20 1.13 11.61 6.00
N MET A 21 0.37 11.01 6.90
CA MET A 21 -0.99 10.54 6.66
C MET A 21 -1.97 11.33 7.51
N TRP A 22 -3.08 11.73 6.89
CA TRP A 22 -4.16 12.42 7.58
C TRP A 22 -5.05 11.43 8.35
N LYS A 23 -5.10 11.60 9.66
CA LYS A 23 -5.90 10.76 10.56
C LYS A 23 -7.01 11.59 11.21
N ALA A 24 -8.25 11.42 10.75
CA ALA A 24 -9.42 12.01 11.37
C ALA A 24 -10.04 11.03 12.38
N HIS A 25 -10.55 11.53 13.50
CA HIS A 25 -11.43 10.76 14.37
C HIS A 25 -12.83 10.69 13.75
N LEU A 26 -13.13 9.61 13.02
CA LEU A 26 -14.39 9.44 12.31
C LEU A 26 -15.56 9.11 13.25
N ASP A 27 -16.56 9.98 13.25
CA ASP A 27 -17.85 9.81 13.92
C ASP A 27 -18.96 10.58 13.18
N PRO A 28 -20.23 10.54 13.63
CA PRO A 28 -21.32 11.24 12.96
C PRO A 28 -21.17 12.77 12.87
N THR A 29 -20.32 13.37 13.72
CA THR A 29 -20.07 14.83 13.74
C THR A 29 -18.88 15.25 12.89
N THR A 30 -18.15 14.30 12.33
CA THR A 30 -16.97 14.58 11.50
C THR A 30 -17.39 15.29 10.22
N CYS A 31 -16.79 16.46 9.96
CA CYS A 31 -17.07 17.21 8.74
C CYS A 31 -16.67 16.44 7.47
N ALA A 32 -17.31 16.78 6.35
CA ALA A 32 -17.06 16.14 5.07
C ALA A 32 -15.58 16.18 4.68
N GLU A 33 -14.91 17.34 4.84
CA GLU A 33 -13.50 17.48 4.47
C GLU A 33 -12.58 16.57 5.28
N CYS A 34 -12.67 16.52 6.62
CA CYS A 34 -11.83 15.62 7.41
C CYS A 34 -12.15 14.14 7.12
N ARG A 35 -13.40 13.81 6.77
CA ARG A 35 -13.77 12.45 6.33
C ARG A 35 -13.12 12.10 5.00
N ASP A 36 -13.12 13.03 4.05
CA ASP A 36 -12.55 12.87 2.70
C ASP A 36 -11.02 12.86 2.72
N LEU A 37 -10.39 13.53 3.68
CA LEU A 37 -8.94 13.53 3.86
C LEU A 37 -8.45 12.30 4.63
N HIS A 38 -9.32 11.59 5.36
CA HIS A 38 -8.91 10.46 6.18
C HIS A 38 -8.23 9.35 5.37
N GLY A 39 -7.01 8.99 5.79
CA GLY A 39 -6.18 7.96 5.14
C GLY A 39 -5.43 8.45 3.90
N LYS A 40 -5.55 9.72 3.52
CA LYS A 40 -4.76 10.29 2.43
C LYS A 40 -3.33 10.59 2.89
N ILE A 41 -2.39 10.29 2.00
CA ILE A 41 -0.96 10.44 2.22
C ILE A 41 -0.47 11.67 1.46
N PHE A 42 0.30 12.50 2.15
CA PHE A 42 0.84 13.75 1.62
C PHE A 42 2.34 13.82 1.85
N LEU A 43 3.00 14.54 0.96
CA LEU A 43 4.41 14.87 1.09
C LEU A 43 4.56 15.90 2.23
N THR A 44 5.43 15.63 3.21
CA THR A 44 5.60 16.46 4.40
C THR A 44 5.88 17.92 4.05
N LYS A 45 6.75 18.17 3.05
CA LYS A 45 7.08 19.55 2.61
C LYS A 45 5.93 20.29 1.90
N SER A 46 4.88 19.59 1.51
CA SER A 46 3.69 20.17 0.86
C SER A 46 2.60 20.53 1.87
N VAL A 47 2.76 20.17 3.15
CA VAL A 47 1.85 20.59 4.21
C VAL A 47 1.97 22.11 4.39
N GLY A 48 0.83 22.81 4.45
CA GLY A 48 0.75 24.27 4.51
C GLY A 48 0.66 24.96 3.14
N SER A 49 1.19 24.35 2.08
CA SER A 49 1.12 24.90 0.71
C SER A 49 0.05 24.22 -0.15
N MET A 50 -0.05 22.89 -0.08
CA MET A 50 -1.06 22.10 -0.81
C MET A 50 -2.17 21.57 0.10
N VAL A 51 -1.88 21.40 1.40
CA VAL A 51 -2.84 20.94 2.41
C VAL A 51 -2.85 21.93 3.55
N VAL A 52 -3.97 22.63 3.75
CA VAL A 52 -4.13 23.57 4.86
C VAL A 52 -4.20 22.79 6.17
N TRP A 53 -3.29 23.10 7.09
CA TRP A 53 -3.22 22.45 8.38
C TRP A 53 -3.16 23.47 9.54
N PRO A 54 -4.02 23.35 10.57
CA PRO A 54 -5.19 22.46 10.64
C PRO A 54 -6.29 22.89 9.66
N ALA A 55 -7.05 21.95 9.08
CA ALA A 55 -8.16 22.30 8.18
C ALA A 55 -9.24 23.14 8.90
N HIS A 56 -9.55 22.79 10.15
CA HIS A 56 -10.50 23.53 10.98
C HIS A 56 -10.07 23.52 12.45
N SER A 57 -10.36 24.60 13.17
CA SER A 57 -9.99 24.79 14.58
C SER A 57 -10.63 23.78 15.55
N HIS A 58 -11.77 23.18 15.19
CA HIS A 58 -12.52 22.23 16.03
C HIS A 58 -12.43 20.78 15.54
N CYS A 59 -11.72 20.52 14.45
CA CYS A 59 -11.59 19.18 13.91
C CYS A 59 -10.59 18.35 14.71
N ARG A 60 -10.99 17.14 15.11
CA ARG A 60 -10.13 16.15 15.78
C ARG A 60 -9.35 15.35 14.73
N CYS A 61 -8.52 16.05 13.98
CA CYS A 61 -7.68 15.47 12.93
C CYS A 61 -6.21 15.53 13.38
N GLN A 62 -5.36 14.65 12.87
CA GLN A 62 -3.90 14.61 13.10
C GLN A 62 -3.17 14.39 11.78
N LEU A 63 -2.00 15.01 11.62
CA LEU A 63 -1.02 14.64 10.60
C LEU A 63 0.05 13.79 11.26
N ASN A 64 0.05 12.50 10.93
CA ASN A 64 0.97 11.54 11.51
C ASN A 64 2.05 11.19 10.49
N GLY A 65 3.32 11.13 10.92
CA GLY A 65 4.35 10.48 10.11
C GLY A 65 3.91 9.06 9.76
N MET A 66 4.08 8.71 8.48
CA MET A 66 3.78 7.36 7.98
C MET A 66 4.69 6.34 8.66
N ASP A 67 4.16 5.16 8.97
CA ASP A 67 4.97 4.04 9.41
C ASP A 67 5.76 3.46 8.24
N VAL A 68 7.04 3.18 8.46
CA VAL A 68 7.96 2.68 7.45
C VAL A 68 8.32 1.23 7.73
N ILE A 69 8.23 0.37 6.71
CA ILE A 69 8.71 -1.02 6.74
C ILE A 69 9.90 -1.13 5.77
N PRO A 70 11.10 -1.54 6.23
CA PRO A 70 12.23 -1.76 5.35
C PRO A 70 11.92 -2.78 4.25
N ALA A 71 12.47 -2.59 3.06
CA ALA A 71 12.33 -3.55 1.98
C ALA A 71 12.88 -4.94 2.40
N GLY A 72 12.18 -6.01 2.00
CA GLY A 72 12.47 -7.38 2.41
C GLY A 72 11.87 -7.76 3.77
N ARG A 73 11.03 -6.89 4.36
CA ARG A 73 10.33 -7.16 5.64
C ARG A 73 8.82 -7.06 5.53
N ALA A 74 8.27 -6.58 4.41
CA ALA A 74 6.84 -6.39 4.24
C ALA A 74 6.10 -7.63 3.72
N THR A 75 6.82 -8.66 3.31
CA THR A 75 6.23 -9.90 2.80
C THR A 75 6.84 -11.11 3.51
N GLU A 76 6.10 -12.23 3.53
CA GLU A 76 6.61 -13.51 4.06
C GLU A 76 7.79 -14.06 3.25
N ALA A 77 7.96 -13.61 2.00
CA ALA A 77 9.02 -14.04 1.09
C ALA A 77 10.37 -13.32 1.32
N GLY A 78 10.43 -12.33 2.22
CA GLY A 78 11.68 -11.62 2.52
C GLY A 78 12.29 -10.96 1.28
N GLU A 79 13.56 -11.25 0.99
CA GLU A 79 14.28 -10.70 -0.17
C GLU A 79 13.79 -11.24 -1.52
N GLU A 80 13.02 -12.35 -1.52
CA GLU A 80 12.31 -12.85 -2.71
C GLU A 80 10.92 -12.22 -2.88
N GLY A 81 10.56 -11.32 -1.96
CA GLY A 81 9.30 -10.60 -1.96
C GLY A 81 9.21 -9.47 -2.98
N ALA A 82 7.97 -9.11 -3.33
CA ALA A 82 7.70 -7.98 -4.19
C ALA A 82 8.23 -6.66 -3.63
N ASP A 83 8.20 -6.48 -2.31
CA ASP A 83 8.72 -5.29 -1.65
C ASP A 83 10.23 -5.11 -1.89
N TYR A 84 11.01 -6.18 -1.73
CA TYR A 84 12.45 -6.13 -2.02
C TYR A 84 12.74 -5.99 -3.51
N TYR A 85 12.07 -6.75 -4.36
CA TYR A 85 12.28 -6.72 -5.81
C TYR A 85 11.92 -5.36 -6.43
N LEU A 86 10.82 -4.74 -6.00
CA LEU A 86 10.45 -3.42 -6.48
C LEU A 86 11.47 -2.36 -6.01
N ALA A 87 11.88 -2.39 -4.73
CA ALA A 87 12.81 -1.41 -4.19
C ALA A 87 14.21 -1.49 -4.81
N ASN A 88 14.68 -2.69 -5.17
CA ASN A 88 16.06 -2.90 -5.63
C ASN A 88 16.18 -3.15 -7.14
N LYS A 89 15.13 -3.66 -7.79
CA LYS A 89 15.16 -4.06 -9.21
C LYS A 89 14.11 -3.32 -10.05
N GLY A 90 13.23 -2.52 -9.44
CA GLY A 90 12.21 -1.72 -10.13
C GLY A 90 11.14 -2.55 -10.86
N LYS A 91 11.00 -3.84 -10.53
CA LYS A 91 10.04 -4.75 -11.18
C LYS A 91 9.57 -5.84 -10.23
N LEU A 92 8.36 -6.36 -10.47
CA LEU A 92 7.84 -7.52 -9.74
C LEU A 92 8.69 -8.78 -10.02
N PRO A 93 8.78 -9.72 -9.06
CA PRO A 93 9.35 -11.03 -9.32
C PRO A 93 8.55 -11.83 -10.35
N SER A 94 9.15 -12.88 -10.92
CA SER A 94 8.59 -13.63 -12.07
C SER A 94 7.39 -14.52 -11.73
N ASN A 95 7.05 -14.63 -10.45
CA ASN A 95 5.86 -15.33 -9.95
C ASN A 95 4.58 -14.47 -10.06
N TYR A 96 4.65 -13.25 -10.58
CA TYR A 96 3.47 -12.42 -10.83
C TYR A 96 2.93 -12.57 -12.25
N ILE A 97 1.59 -12.57 -12.36
CA ILE A 97 0.86 -12.53 -13.63
C ILE A 97 -0.27 -11.49 -13.53
N SER A 98 -0.61 -10.82 -14.63
CA SER A 98 -1.71 -9.86 -14.66
C SER A 98 -3.06 -10.56 -14.50
N LYS A 99 -4.09 -9.81 -14.10
CA LYS A 99 -5.47 -10.34 -14.05
C LYS A 99 -5.91 -10.91 -15.40
N ASP A 100 -5.53 -10.28 -16.50
CA ASP A 100 -5.96 -10.71 -17.83
C ASP A 100 -5.23 -11.99 -18.26
N ALA A 101 -3.92 -12.08 -18.04
CA ALA A 101 -3.17 -13.32 -18.29
C ALA A 101 -3.70 -14.48 -17.44
N ALA A 102 -4.04 -14.24 -16.17
CA ALA A 102 -4.64 -15.26 -15.32
C ALA A 102 -6.02 -15.71 -15.85
N LYS A 103 -6.87 -14.79 -16.32
CA LYS A 103 -8.18 -15.14 -16.91
C LYS A 103 -8.02 -15.97 -18.18
N GLU A 104 -7.04 -15.69 -19.02
CA GLU A 104 -6.72 -16.49 -20.22
C GLU A 104 -6.34 -17.93 -19.88
N LEU A 105 -5.68 -18.14 -18.73
CA LEU A 105 -5.37 -19.46 -18.18
C LEU A 105 -6.58 -20.15 -17.50
N GLY A 106 -7.76 -19.50 -17.44
CA GLY A 106 -8.97 -20.06 -16.83
C GLY A 106 -9.19 -19.64 -15.37
N TRP A 107 -8.51 -18.61 -14.89
CA TRP A 107 -8.77 -18.07 -13.55
C TRP A 107 -10.16 -17.45 -13.46
N ASN A 108 -10.89 -17.83 -12.40
CA ASN A 108 -12.16 -17.27 -12.02
C ASN A 108 -12.11 -16.86 -10.55
N ASN A 109 -12.18 -15.55 -10.28
CA ASN A 109 -12.08 -15.01 -8.93
C ASN A 109 -13.17 -15.55 -7.97
N LYS A 110 -14.36 -15.90 -8.48
CA LYS A 110 -15.47 -16.46 -7.68
C LYS A 110 -15.23 -17.90 -7.27
N LYS A 111 -14.31 -18.59 -7.96
CA LYS A 111 -13.91 -19.96 -7.64
C LYS A 111 -12.65 -20.03 -6.77
N GLY A 112 -11.87 -18.96 -6.70
CA GLY A 112 -10.58 -18.98 -5.98
C GLY A 112 -9.57 -19.98 -6.57
N ASN A 113 -9.64 -20.27 -7.87
CA ASN A 113 -8.90 -21.35 -8.51
C ASN A 113 -7.53 -20.93 -9.08
N LEU A 114 -6.94 -19.81 -8.64
CA LEU A 114 -5.69 -19.30 -9.23
C LEU A 114 -4.55 -20.31 -9.10
N ALA A 115 -4.35 -20.86 -7.89
CA ALA A 115 -3.29 -21.85 -7.65
C ALA A 115 -3.50 -23.18 -8.42
N GLU A 116 -4.74 -23.50 -8.81
CA GLU A 116 -5.04 -24.67 -9.64
C GLU A 116 -4.60 -24.45 -11.10
N ILE A 117 -4.81 -23.23 -11.63
CA ILE A 117 -4.50 -22.91 -13.03
C ILE A 117 -3.07 -22.41 -13.24
N ALA A 118 -2.46 -21.83 -12.21
CA ALA A 118 -1.11 -21.28 -12.25
C ALA A 118 -0.46 -21.43 -10.87
N ASN A 119 0.00 -22.64 -10.59
CA ASN A 119 0.63 -22.99 -9.32
C ASN A 119 1.82 -22.05 -9.00
N GLY A 120 1.85 -21.53 -7.78
CA GLY A 120 2.88 -20.60 -7.30
C GLY A 120 2.82 -19.18 -7.89
N LYS A 121 1.77 -18.83 -8.66
CA LYS A 121 1.60 -17.48 -9.19
C LYS A 121 0.72 -16.60 -8.30
N MET A 122 0.99 -15.30 -8.33
CA MET A 122 0.21 -14.25 -7.69
C MET A 122 -0.30 -13.25 -8.74
N ILE A 123 -1.44 -12.60 -8.45
CA ILE A 123 -1.96 -11.52 -9.29
C ILE A 123 -1.15 -10.24 -9.04
N GLY A 124 -0.70 -9.57 -10.09
CA GLY A 124 -0.09 -8.25 -9.96
C GLY A 124 0.40 -7.67 -11.27
N GLY A 125 0.73 -6.38 -11.21
CA GLY A 125 1.20 -5.62 -12.37
C GLY A 125 0.12 -4.81 -13.07
N ASP A 126 -1.13 -4.90 -12.61
CA ASP A 126 -2.24 -4.12 -13.15
C ASP A 126 -2.23 -2.68 -12.62
N ILE A 127 -2.77 -1.74 -13.40
CA ILE A 127 -2.91 -0.34 -12.99
C ILE A 127 -3.88 -0.23 -11.80
N TYR A 128 -3.41 0.42 -10.74
CA TYR A 128 -4.23 0.85 -9.62
C TYR A 128 -4.72 2.28 -9.85
N LYS A 129 -6.04 2.47 -9.88
CA LYS A 129 -6.63 3.76 -10.25
C LYS A 129 -6.52 4.84 -9.17
N ASN A 130 -6.34 4.44 -7.90
CA ASN A 130 -6.31 5.35 -6.75
C ASN A 130 -7.51 6.32 -6.72
N ASN A 131 -8.73 5.81 -6.94
CA ASN A 131 -9.94 6.62 -7.07
C ASN A 131 -10.24 7.42 -5.80
N GLU A 132 -9.95 6.85 -4.62
CA GLU A 132 -10.11 7.51 -3.32
C GLU A 132 -8.99 8.54 -3.04
N GLY A 133 -7.95 8.59 -3.88
CA GLY A 133 -6.84 9.53 -3.77
C GLY A 133 -6.04 9.35 -2.47
N ARG A 134 -5.92 8.11 -1.97
CA ARG A 134 -5.20 7.82 -0.72
C ARG A 134 -3.69 7.87 -0.93
N LEU A 135 -3.20 7.34 -2.05
CA LEU A 135 -1.79 7.42 -2.41
C LEU A 135 -1.45 8.79 -3.02
N PRO A 136 -0.20 9.27 -2.87
CA PRO A 136 0.19 10.57 -3.40
C PRO A 136 0.06 10.67 -4.92
N GLN A 137 -0.59 11.73 -5.40
CA GLN A 137 -0.74 12.02 -6.83
C GLN A 137 0.35 13.01 -7.29
N ALA A 138 0.78 12.88 -8.55
CA ALA A 138 1.66 13.82 -9.22
C ALA A 138 1.45 13.69 -10.74
N ASP A 139 1.76 14.75 -11.50
CA ASP A 139 1.64 14.73 -12.95
C ASP A 139 2.50 13.61 -13.55
N GLY A 140 1.88 12.77 -14.39
CA GLY A 140 2.54 11.61 -14.99
C GLY A 140 2.76 10.42 -14.06
N ARG A 141 2.33 10.47 -12.79
CA ARG A 141 2.40 9.33 -11.88
C ARG A 141 1.30 8.32 -12.22
N ILE A 142 1.71 7.06 -12.38
CA ILE A 142 0.85 5.90 -12.57
C ILE A 142 1.10 4.94 -11.43
N TRP A 143 0.04 4.49 -10.78
CA TRP A 143 0.08 3.48 -9.73
C TRP A 143 -0.24 2.10 -10.28
N TYR A 144 0.41 1.10 -9.71
CA TYR A 144 0.19 -0.32 -9.97
C TYR A 144 -0.08 -1.05 -8.65
N GLU A 145 -0.77 -2.19 -8.72
CA GLU A 145 -1.02 -3.06 -7.56
C GLU A 145 -0.54 -4.49 -7.80
N ALA A 146 -0.15 -5.16 -6.72
CA ALA A 146 0.14 -6.60 -6.72
C ALA A 146 -0.27 -7.25 -5.38
N ASP A 147 -0.76 -8.48 -5.45
CA ASP A 147 -1.03 -9.30 -4.28
C ASP A 147 0.26 -9.66 -3.57
N ILE A 148 0.24 -9.74 -2.25
CA ILE A 148 1.35 -10.30 -1.47
C ILE A 148 0.81 -11.35 -0.50
N ASN A 149 1.68 -12.23 -0.02
CA ASN A 149 1.34 -13.28 0.95
C ASN A 149 0.20 -14.21 0.48
N TYR A 150 -0.04 -14.32 -0.84
CA TYR A 150 -1.01 -15.25 -1.42
C TYR A 150 -0.37 -16.62 -1.67
N THR A 151 -1.09 -17.67 -1.34
CA THR A 151 -0.65 -19.06 -1.56
C THR A 151 -1.66 -19.84 -2.42
N SER A 152 -2.92 -19.89 -2.00
CA SER A 152 -3.99 -20.59 -2.72
C SER A 152 -5.39 -20.10 -2.34
N GLY A 153 -6.41 -20.57 -3.05
CA GLY A 153 -7.81 -20.22 -2.79
C GLY A 153 -8.15 -18.77 -3.18
N TYR A 154 -9.01 -18.14 -2.39
CA TYR A 154 -9.39 -16.74 -2.59
C TYR A 154 -8.23 -15.79 -2.27
N ARG A 155 -8.15 -14.69 -3.03
CA ARG A 155 -7.16 -13.63 -2.79
C ARG A 155 -7.40 -13.00 -1.42
N GLY A 156 -6.32 -12.77 -0.67
CA GLY A 156 -6.35 -12.06 0.61
C GLY A 156 -6.54 -10.56 0.44
N LEU A 157 -6.35 -9.80 1.53
CA LEU A 157 -6.44 -8.34 1.54
C LEU A 157 -5.09 -7.65 1.32
N ASP A 158 -3.99 -8.38 1.46
CA ASP A 158 -2.65 -7.81 1.44
C ASP A 158 -2.23 -7.42 0.02
N ARG A 159 -1.82 -6.17 -0.16
CA ARG A 159 -1.42 -5.59 -1.45
C ARG A 159 -0.20 -4.72 -1.29
N ILE A 160 0.69 -4.79 -2.28
CA ILE A 160 1.71 -3.78 -2.51
C ILE A 160 1.28 -2.86 -3.66
N PHE A 161 1.54 -1.57 -3.49
CA PHE A 161 1.26 -0.52 -4.45
C PHE A 161 2.58 0.14 -4.81
N TYR A 162 2.85 0.28 -6.10
CA TYR A 162 4.08 0.90 -6.57
C TYR A 162 3.81 1.82 -7.73
N SER A 163 4.58 2.89 -7.83
CA SER A 163 4.42 3.88 -8.90
C SER A 163 5.52 3.74 -9.96
N ASN A 164 5.24 4.26 -11.16
CA ASN A 164 6.24 4.37 -12.23
C ASN A 164 7.45 5.25 -11.88
N ASP A 165 7.33 6.12 -10.88
CA ASP A 165 8.42 6.98 -10.36
C ASP A 165 9.07 6.43 -9.07
N GLY A 166 8.82 5.16 -8.72
CA GLY A 166 9.60 4.42 -7.71
C GLY A 166 9.09 4.52 -6.27
N LEU A 167 7.91 5.07 -6.03
CA LEU A 167 7.28 5.02 -4.71
C LEU A 167 6.69 3.64 -4.46
N ILE A 168 6.79 3.15 -3.23
CA ILE A 168 6.30 1.82 -2.85
C ILE A 168 5.59 1.92 -1.50
N PHE A 169 4.36 1.43 -1.45
CA PHE A 169 3.53 1.35 -0.25
C PHE A 169 2.93 -0.04 -0.12
N VAL A 170 2.72 -0.50 1.11
CA VAL A 170 2.04 -1.78 1.38
C VAL A 170 0.79 -1.55 2.23
N SER A 171 -0.22 -2.37 2.02
CA SER A 171 -1.44 -2.42 2.82
C SER A 171 -1.80 -3.87 3.15
N TYR A 172 -2.26 -4.11 4.37
CA TYR A 172 -2.72 -5.42 4.84
C TYR A 172 -4.23 -5.44 5.11
N ASP A 173 -4.93 -4.42 4.63
CA ASP A 173 -6.36 -4.24 4.78
C ASP A 173 -7.00 -3.77 3.46
N HIS A 174 -6.45 -4.16 2.31
CA HIS A 174 -7.03 -3.83 1.00
C HIS A 174 -7.08 -2.32 0.70
N GLY A 175 -6.05 -1.59 1.14
CA GLY A 175 -5.82 -0.18 0.81
C GLY A 175 -6.52 0.81 1.74
N TYR A 176 -6.92 0.41 2.96
CA TYR A 176 -7.43 1.34 3.98
C TYR A 176 -6.30 2.01 4.77
N THR A 177 -5.27 1.25 5.15
CA THR A 177 -4.05 1.74 5.79
C THR A 177 -2.83 1.37 4.97
N PHE A 178 -1.83 2.25 5.01
CA PHE A 178 -0.61 2.11 4.22
C PHE A 178 0.63 2.28 5.08
N TYR A 179 1.68 1.57 4.69
CA TYR A 179 3.03 1.69 5.23
C TYR A 179 3.96 2.00 4.07
N GLU A 180 4.92 2.92 4.26
CA GLU A 180 5.94 3.20 3.25
C GLU A 180 6.96 2.05 3.22
N ILE A 181 7.35 1.64 2.02
CA ILE A 181 8.47 0.73 1.81
C ILE A 181 9.66 1.53 1.27
N THR A 182 10.80 1.44 1.93
CA THR A 182 12.03 2.10 1.51
C THR A 182 13.27 1.34 1.98
N ASN A 183 14.38 1.54 1.27
CA ASN A 183 15.72 1.12 1.70
C ASN A 183 16.39 2.17 2.62
N GLU A 184 15.83 3.39 2.68
CA GLU A 184 16.34 4.46 3.54
C GLU A 184 15.95 4.16 5.00
N ILE A 185 16.89 3.61 5.77
CA ILE A 185 16.71 3.46 7.21
C ILE A 185 16.99 4.84 7.84
N GLY A 186 16.02 5.40 8.55
CA GLY A 186 16.19 6.67 9.22
C GLY A 186 17.23 6.53 10.34
N GLU A 187 18.36 7.20 10.19
CA GLU A 187 19.19 7.64 11.33
C GLU A 187 18.36 8.47 12.32
#